data_AF-A0A5J4PCF4-F1
#
_entry.id   AF-A0A5J4PCF4-F1
#
_cell.length_a   1.000
_cell.length_b   1.000
_cell.length_c   1.000
_cell.angle_alpha   90.00
_cell.angle_beta   90.00
_cell.angle_gamma   90.00
#
_symmetry.space_group_name_H-M   'P 1'
#
loop_
_entity.id
_entity.type
_entity.pdbx_description
1 polymer ?
#
loop_
_entity_poly.entity_id
_entity_poly.type
_entity_poly.pdbx_seq_one_letter_code
_entity_poly.pdbx_strand_id
1 'polypeptide(L)'
;LANKPFGYLVWGVEDITHVIKGTTFTFADAKHGNQDLELWLRLYLDPKINFEMFEFDCEGKQIVLVRIPAAKSEPTTFQKQPFVRVGSNKTDLRKYTDWMRIIYNSQEDWSAKLIEKAKIADLDPQALKVAREKFKEKNPNVPYFNQIDTWDDATFLDKARITIDRKITNTALLLLGKPEATHYLLPAVAEITWKLDTEEKAYEHFTAPFLLTTTQVMQRIRNVQ
;
A
#
# COMPACT_ATOMS: atom_id res chain seq x y z
N LEU A 1 12.47 10.56 -16.92
CA LEU A 1 11.79 10.22 -15.64
C LEU A 1 10.86 9.02 -15.73
N ALA A 2 10.46 8.55 -16.92
CA ALA A 2 9.59 7.38 -17.03
C ALA A 2 10.16 6.15 -16.31
N ASN A 3 9.30 5.44 -15.58
CA ASN A 3 9.60 4.22 -14.85
C ASN A 3 10.71 4.34 -13.77
N LYS A 4 10.91 5.54 -13.22
CA LYS A 4 11.77 5.76 -12.06
C LYS A 4 10.90 6.00 -10.81
N PRO A 5 11.30 5.49 -9.64
CA PRO A 5 10.54 5.66 -8.41
C PRO A 5 10.53 7.11 -7.91
N PHE A 6 11.48 7.93 -8.35
CA PHE A 6 11.63 9.33 -7.94
C PHE A 6 11.99 10.24 -9.13
N GLY A 7 11.55 11.49 -9.03
CA GLY A 7 12.10 12.63 -9.77
C GLY A 7 12.96 13.51 -8.85
N TYR A 8 13.85 14.30 -9.45
CA TYR A 8 14.77 15.17 -8.73
C TYR A 8 14.68 16.59 -9.28
N LEU A 9 14.70 17.57 -8.38
CA LEU A 9 14.86 18.98 -8.70
C LEU A 9 16.11 19.49 -7.99
N VAL A 10 17.02 20.11 -8.74
CA VAL A 10 18.34 20.51 -8.26
C VAL A 10 18.52 22.01 -8.44
N TRP A 11 19.00 22.70 -7.42
CA TRP A 11 19.48 24.08 -7.49
C TRP A 11 21.01 24.11 -7.39
N GLY A 12 21.61 25.06 -8.08
CA GLY A 12 23.07 25.26 -8.08
C GLY A 12 23.82 24.43 -9.13
N VAL A 13 23.09 23.82 -10.07
CA VAL A 13 23.64 23.14 -11.26
C VAL A 13 23.09 23.81 -12.51
N GLU A 14 23.95 24.10 -13.49
CA GLU A 14 23.54 24.66 -14.78
C GLU A 14 22.83 23.62 -15.66
N ASP A 15 21.69 23.99 -16.23
CA ASP A 15 20.77 23.06 -16.92
C ASP A 15 21.40 22.34 -18.13
N ILE A 16 22.24 23.02 -18.91
CA ILE A 16 22.79 22.46 -20.17
C ILE A 16 24.15 21.77 -19.93
N THR A 17 25.05 22.44 -19.21
CA THR A 17 26.43 21.99 -19.04
C THR A 17 26.61 21.08 -17.84
N HIS A 18 25.60 21.03 -16.95
CA HIS A 18 25.67 20.39 -15.64
C HIS A 18 26.82 20.87 -14.75
N VAL A 19 27.36 22.06 -15.03
CA VAL A 19 28.41 22.67 -14.21
C VAL A 19 27.82 23.09 -12.87
N ILE A 20 28.49 22.70 -11.79
CA ILE A 20 28.14 23.07 -10.42
C ILE A 20 28.50 24.55 -10.23
N LYS A 21 27.49 25.40 -10.06
CA LYS A 21 27.65 26.83 -9.78
C LYS A 21 27.42 27.17 -8.31
N GLY A 22 26.72 26.29 -7.59
CA GLY A 22 26.25 26.54 -6.24
C GLY A 22 25.00 27.40 -6.23
N THR A 23 24.29 27.40 -5.11
CA THR A 23 23.10 28.21 -4.87
C THR A 23 23.18 28.86 -3.49
N THR A 24 22.61 30.05 -3.36
CA THR A 24 22.37 30.70 -2.06
C THR A 24 20.98 30.41 -1.52
N PHE A 25 20.16 29.66 -2.26
CA PHE A 25 18.83 29.25 -1.85
C PHE A 25 18.91 28.15 -0.81
N THR A 26 18.14 28.28 0.27
CA THR A 26 17.93 27.29 1.33
C THR A 26 16.43 27.18 1.59
N PHE A 27 15.93 25.98 1.85
CA PHE A 27 14.53 25.77 2.23
C PHE A 27 14.23 26.27 3.64
N ALA A 28 15.23 26.32 4.51
CA ALA A 28 15.10 26.84 5.88
C ALA A 28 14.65 28.31 5.91
N ASP A 29 15.14 29.13 4.97
CA ASP A 29 14.83 30.56 4.91
C ASP A 29 13.77 30.89 3.84
N ALA A 30 13.43 29.92 2.98
CA ALA A 30 12.49 30.12 1.90
C ALA A 30 11.05 30.25 2.42
N LYS A 31 10.39 31.35 2.05
CA LYS A 31 9.00 31.64 2.43
C LYS A 31 8.13 31.88 1.21
N HIS A 32 6.86 31.48 1.34
CA HIS A 32 5.79 31.87 0.43
C HIS A 32 4.77 32.74 1.19
N GLY A 33 4.87 34.06 1.01
CA GLY A 33 4.16 35.01 1.87
C GLY A 33 4.68 34.93 3.30
N ASN A 34 3.80 34.68 4.26
CA ASN A 34 4.16 34.55 5.68
C ASN A 34 4.38 33.10 6.15
N GLN A 35 4.37 32.13 5.24
CA GLN A 35 4.54 30.71 5.58
C GLN A 35 5.86 30.17 5.03
N ASP A 36 6.45 29.21 5.75
CA ASP A 36 7.62 28.48 5.28
C ASP A 36 7.27 27.70 4.00
N LEU A 37 8.16 27.76 3.00
CA LEU A 37 7.88 27.24 1.66
C LEU A 37 7.60 25.74 1.68
N GLU A 38 8.32 24.98 2.50
CA GLU A 38 8.09 23.54 2.65
C GLU A 38 6.66 23.26 3.12
N LEU A 39 6.25 23.92 4.20
CA LEU A 39 4.92 23.75 4.78
C LEU A 39 3.85 24.13 3.76
N TRP A 40 4.05 25.25 3.06
CA TRP A 40 3.14 25.69 2.01
C TRP A 40 3.00 24.64 0.90
N LEU A 41 4.11 24.09 0.39
CA LEU A 41 4.06 23.02 -0.61
C LEU A 41 3.29 21.80 -0.10
N ARG A 42 3.57 21.34 1.13
CA ARG A 42 2.88 20.20 1.75
C ARG A 42 1.37 20.45 1.92
N LEU A 43 0.95 21.68 2.22
CA LEU A 43 -0.46 22.03 2.38
C LEU A 43 -1.26 21.93 1.06
N TYR A 44 -0.65 22.33 -0.06
CA TYR A 44 -1.34 22.41 -1.35
C TYR A 44 -1.16 21.19 -2.26
N LEU A 45 -0.36 20.20 -1.85
CA LEU A 45 -0.26 18.90 -2.52
C LEU A 45 -1.36 17.94 -2.05
N ASP A 46 -1.96 17.22 -2.97
CA ASP A 46 -2.98 16.20 -2.68
C ASP A 46 -2.91 15.04 -3.70
N PRO A 47 -2.74 13.77 -3.27
CA PRO A 47 -2.53 13.33 -1.89
C PRO A 47 -1.22 13.88 -1.29
N LYS A 48 -1.10 13.80 0.04
CA LYS A 48 0.13 14.17 0.75
C LYS A 48 1.25 13.21 0.37
N ILE A 49 2.26 13.74 -0.33
CA ILE A 49 3.44 12.97 -0.73
C ILE A 49 4.63 13.25 0.19
N ASN A 50 5.42 12.21 0.45
CA ASN A 50 6.67 12.34 1.19
C ASN A 50 7.82 12.74 0.26
N PHE A 51 7.85 14.00 -0.18
CA PHE A 51 9.04 14.55 -0.83
C PHE A 51 10.08 14.91 0.23
N GLU A 52 11.35 14.72 -0.14
CA GLU A 52 12.50 14.91 0.75
C GLU A 52 13.42 15.98 0.16
N MET A 53 14.09 16.71 1.05
CA MET A 53 14.96 17.80 0.68
C MET A 53 16.32 17.57 1.30
N PHE A 54 17.36 17.83 0.51
CA PHE A 54 18.74 17.64 0.88
C PHE A 54 19.49 18.92 0.55
N GLU A 55 20.18 19.47 1.54
CA GLU A 55 21.08 20.59 1.38
C GLU A 55 22.48 20.10 1.73
N PHE A 56 23.43 20.25 0.81
CA PHE A 56 24.78 19.73 0.99
C PHE A 56 25.81 20.54 0.21
N ASP A 57 27.07 20.49 0.67
CA ASP A 57 28.20 21.04 -0.05
C ASP A 57 28.72 20.04 -1.09
N CYS A 58 28.96 20.53 -2.31
CA CYS A 58 29.61 19.79 -3.38
C CYS A 58 30.70 20.66 -3.98
N GLU A 59 31.97 20.25 -3.84
CA GLU A 59 33.14 21.00 -4.33
C GLU A 59 33.22 22.44 -3.78
N GLY A 60 32.85 22.66 -2.51
CA GLY A 60 32.85 23.99 -1.88
C GLY A 60 31.69 24.87 -2.33
N LYS A 61 30.70 24.30 -3.01
CA LYS A 61 29.50 24.98 -3.51
C LYS A 61 28.25 24.34 -2.91
N GLN A 62 27.38 25.17 -2.38
CA GLN A 62 26.11 24.73 -1.78
C GLN A 62 25.12 24.27 -2.85
N ILE A 63 24.51 23.10 -2.64
CA ILE A 63 23.53 22.49 -3.55
C ILE A 63 22.28 22.12 -2.76
N VAL A 64 21.13 22.37 -3.38
CA VAL A 64 19.83 21.96 -2.84
C VAL A 64 19.19 20.98 -3.80
N LEU A 65 18.72 19.86 -3.27
CA LEU A 65 18.10 18.76 -4.01
C LEU A 65 16.75 18.43 -3.37
N VAL A 66 15.71 18.37 -4.18
CA VAL A 66 14.40 17.83 -3.79
C VAL A 66 14.19 16.50 -4.49
N ARG A 67 13.97 15.43 -3.70
CA ARG A 67 13.56 14.11 -4.18
C ARG A 67 12.05 13.99 -4.08
N ILE A 68 11.40 13.79 -5.22
CA ILE A 68 9.94 13.74 -5.35
C ILE A 68 9.53 12.31 -5.72
N PRO A 69 8.73 11.60 -4.91
CA PRO A 69 8.27 10.25 -5.26
C PRO A 69 7.33 10.28 -6.47
N ALA A 70 7.34 9.20 -7.26
CA ALA A 70 6.36 8.98 -8.31
C ALA A 70 4.95 8.86 -7.69
N ALA A 71 3.96 9.47 -8.35
CA ALA A 71 2.55 9.33 -7.96
C ALA A 71 2.12 7.87 -8.08
N LYS A 72 1.37 7.37 -7.09
CA LYS A 72 0.82 6.01 -7.06
C LYS A 72 -0.66 6.04 -6.73
N SER A 73 -1.42 5.10 -7.30
CA SER A 73 -2.88 4.90 -7.13
C SER A 73 -3.78 6.06 -7.54
N GLU A 74 -3.32 7.30 -7.43
CA GLU A 74 -4.00 8.50 -7.89
C GLU A 74 -3.00 9.59 -8.29
N PRO A 75 -3.36 10.52 -9.20
CA PRO A 75 -2.50 11.63 -9.56
C PRO A 75 -2.27 12.62 -8.42
N THR A 76 -1.02 13.02 -8.20
CA THR A 76 -0.72 14.16 -7.31
C THR A 76 -1.13 15.47 -7.98
N THR A 77 -1.97 16.22 -7.28
CA THR A 77 -2.40 17.57 -7.63
C THR A 77 -1.67 18.61 -6.81
N PHE A 78 -1.48 19.78 -7.39
CA PHE A 78 -1.08 20.98 -6.68
C PHE A 78 -2.20 22.01 -6.86
N GLN A 79 -2.77 22.51 -5.75
CA GLN A 79 -3.94 23.39 -5.79
C GLN A 79 -5.11 22.79 -6.62
N LYS A 80 -5.39 21.49 -6.44
CA LYS A 80 -6.43 20.72 -7.15
C LYS A 80 -6.21 20.56 -8.66
N GLN A 81 -5.05 20.92 -9.19
CA GLN A 81 -4.71 20.68 -10.59
C GLN A 81 -3.53 19.70 -10.70
N PRO A 82 -3.69 18.59 -11.44
CA PRO A 82 -2.59 17.67 -11.69
C PRO A 82 -1.71 18.19 -12.83
N PHE A 83 -0.41 18.26 -12.58
CA PHE A 83 0.58 18.70 -13.58
C PHE A 83 1.52 17.57 -13.92
N VAL A 84 1.99 17.55 -15.16
CA VAL A 84 3.03 16.65 -15.64
C VAL A 84 4.07 17.42 -16.43
N ARG A 85 5.31 16.91 -16.42
CA ARG A 85 6.40 17.48 -17.22
C ARG A 85 6.61 16.65 -18.48
N VAL A 86 6.58 17.31 -19.63
CA VAL A 86 6.88 16.73 -20.95
C VAL A 86 8.08 17.48 -21.52
N GLY A 87 9.24 16.82 -21.55
CA GLY A 87 10.52 17.48 -21.82
C GLY A 87 10.83 18.54 -20.76
N SER A 88 11.09 19.78 -21.18
CA SER A 88 11.33 20.92 -20.29
C SER A 88 10.03 21.63 -19.84
N ASN A 89 8.87 21.25 -20.37
CA ASN A 89 7.61 21.99 -20.19
C ASN A 89 6.70 21.38 -19.12
N LYS A 90 6.05 22.24 -18.33
CA LYS A 90 4.95 21.86 -17.43
C LYS A 90 3.61 21.98 -18.16
N THR A 91 2.79 20.95 -18.11
CA THR A 91 1.46 20.91 -18.73
C THR A 91 0.46 20.20 -17.82
N ASP A 92 -0.82 20.32 -18.16
CA ASP A 92 -1.92 19.70 -17.43
C ASP A 92 -1.98 18.20 -17.71
N LEU A 93 -1.94 17.38 -16.66
CA LEU A 93 -1.98 15.91 -16.79
C LEU A 93 -3.32 15.42 -17.36
N ARG A 94 -4.42 16.16 -17.17
CA ARG A 94 -5.76 15.76 -17.64
C ARG A 94 -5.84 15.61 -19.15
N LYS A 95 -4.91 16.22 -19.89
CA LYS A 95 -4.77 16.09 -21.35
C LYS A 95 -4.17 14.74 -21.78
N TYR A 96 -3.64 13.95 -20.85
CA TYR A 96 -2.93 12.69 -21.09
C TYR A 96 -3.63 11.54 -20.36
N THR A 97 -4.77 11.10 -20.89
CA THR A 97 -5.63 10.07 -20.27
C THR A 97 -4.91 8.75 -20.04
N ASP A 98 -4.05 8.33 -20.97
CA ASP A 98 -3.29 7.08 -20.82
C ASP A 98 -2.26 7.16 -19.68
N TRP A 99 -1.69 8.33 -19.42
CA TRP A 99 -0.76 8.51 -18.30
C TRP A 99 -1.50 8.53 -16.96
N MET A 100 -2.71 9.09 -16.92
CA MET A 100 -3.57 8.97 -15.75
C MET A 100 -3.88 7.50 -15.44
N ARG A 101 -4.23 6.69 -16.46
CA ARG A 101 -4.47 5.24 -16.29
C ARG A 101 -3.27 4.51 -15.72
N ILE A 102 -2.06 4.85 -16.15
CA ILE A 102 -0.83 4.25 -15.60
C ILE A 102 -0.72 4.52 -14.10
N ILE A 103 -1.01 5.74 -13.65
CA ILE A 103 -0.97 6.09 -12.21
C ILE A 103 -2.05 5.35 -11.43
N TYR A 104 -3.29 5.32 -11.94
CA TYR A 104 -4.37 4.58 -11.29
C TYR A 104 -4.08 3.09 -11.16
N ASN A 105 -3.41 2.51 -12.16
CA ASN A 105 -3.03 1.10 -12.17
C ASN A 105 -1.64 0.82 -11.55
N SER A 106 -0.98 1.82 -10.96
CA SER A 106 0.37 1.65 -10.43
C SER A 106 0.40 0.98 -9.04
N GLN A 107 -0.76 0.73 -8.44
CA GLN A 107 -0.85 0.12 -7.12
C GLN A 107 -0.57 -1.38 -7.25
N GLU A 108 0.45 -1.85 -6.56
CA GLU A 108 0.66 -3.29 -6.38
C GLU A 108 -0.39 -3.81 -5.40
N ASP A 109 -1.05 -4.91 -5.75
CA ASP A 109 -1.95 -5.61 -4.84
C ASP A 109 -1.14 -6.23 -3.70
N TRP A 110 -1.13 -5.56 -2.55
CA TRP A 110 -0.44 -6.03 -1.36
C TRP A 110 -1.00 -7.37 -0.88
N SER A 111 -2.29 -7.64 -1.07
CA SER A 111 -2.94 -8.86 -0.62
C SER A 111 -2.43 -10.10 -1.39
N ALA A 112 -2.10 -9.91 -2.66
CA ALA A 112 -1.54 -10.94 -3.54
C ALA A 112 -0.01 -11.12 -3.39
N LYS A 113 0.68 -10.29 -2.57
CA LYS A 113 2.13 -10.43 -2.37
C LYS A 113 2.46 -11.76 -1.71
N LEU A 114 3.49 -12.40 -2.24
CA LEU A 114 4.00 -13.68 -1.77
C LEU A 114 4.88 -13.49 -0.53
N ILE A 115 4.74 -14.40 0.43
CA ILE A 115 5.56 -14.46 1.63
C ILE A 115 6.47 -15.68 1.52
N GLU A 116 7.75 -15.45 1.17
CA GLU A 116 8.69 -16.54 0.89
C GLU A 116 8.96 -17.47 2.08
N LYS A 117 8.86 -16.95 3.30
CA LYS A 117 9.17 -17.69 4.53
C LYS A 117 7.97 -18.47 5.08
N ALA A 118 6.74 -18.07 4.74
CA ALA A 118 5.54 -18.70 5.25
C ALA A 118 5.23 -20.00 4.49
N LYS A 119 4.75 -20.99 5.23
CA LYS A 119 4.41 -22.33 4.73
C LYS A 119 2.97 -22.67 5.07
N ILE A 120 2.44 -23.73 4.45
CA ILE A 120 1.10 -24.24 4.78
C ILE A 120 0.97 -24.61 6.27
N ALA A 121 2.07 -25.01 6.92
CA ALA A 121 2.09 -25.30 8.36
C ALA A 121 1.80 -24.08 9.26
N ASP A 122 1.94 -22.86 8.73
CA ASP A 122 1.61 -21.60 9.41
C ASP A 122 0.11 -21.27 9.30
N LEU A 123 -0.66 -22.06 8.53
CA LEU A 123 -2.10 -21.94 8.43
C LEU A 123 -2.81 -22.75 9.52
N ASP A 124 -3.94 -22.24 9.97
CA ASP A 124 -4.80 -22.84 10.97
C ASP A 124 -5.61 -24.01 10.35
N PRO A 125 -5.52 -25.24 10.90
CA PRO A 125 -6.23 -26.40 10.35
C PRO A 125 -7.76 -26.27 10.41
N GLN A 126 -8.31 -25.59 11.42
CA GLN A 126 -9.75 -25.37 11.52
C GLN A 126 -10.20 -24.36 10.46
N ALA A 127 -9.42 -23.30 10.23
CA ALA A 127 -9.69 -22.34 9.17
C ALA A 127 -9.64 -22.99 7.78
N LEU A 128 -8.66 -23.87 7.53
CA LEU A 128 -8.57 -24.64 6.27
C LEU A 128 -9.81 -25.52 6.04
N LYS A 129 -10.27 -26.20 7.08
CA LYS A 129 -11.49 -27.03 7.00
C LYS A 129 -12.72 -26.18 6.63
N VAL A 130 -12.94 -25.08 7.36
CA VAL A 130 -14.07 -24.16 7.10
C VAL A 130 -13.96 -23.53 5.70
N ALA A 131 -12.75 -23.17 5.27
CA ALA A 131 -12.51 -22.62 3.94
C ALA A 131 -12.91 -23.61 2.84
N ARG A 132 -12.57 -24.90 3.00
CA ARG A 132 -12.91 -25.95 2.06
C ARG A 132 -14.42 -26.19 1.98
N GLU A 133 -15.09 -26.24 3.13
CA GLU A 133 -16.55 -26.34 3.22
C GLU A 133 -17.23 -25.16 2.49
N LYS A 134 -16.80 -23.93 2.79
CA LYS A 134 -17.34 -22.71 2.14
C LYS A 134 -17.03 -22.63 0.65
N PHE A 135 -15.85 -23.08 0.25
CA PHE A 135 -15.48 -23.17 -1.17
C PHE A 135 -16.39 -24.15 -1.92
N LYS A 136 -16.70 -25.29 -1.31
CA LYS A 136 -17.63 -26.29 -1.87
C LYS A 136 -19.05 -25.73 -1.97
N GLU A 137 -19.57 -25.12 -0.90
CA GLU A 137 -20.89 -24.46 -0.89
C GLU A 137 -21.04 -23.41 -2.00
N LYS A 138 -19.97 -22.64 -2.27
CA LYS A 138 -19.98 -21.58 -3.30
C LYS A 138 -19.84 -22.09 -4.73
N ASN A 139 -19.39 -23.33 -4.94
CA ASN A 139 -19.07 -23.87 -6.25
C ASN A 139 -19.83 -25.18 -6.58
N PRO A 140 -21.17 -25.25 -6.47
CA PRO A 140 -21.91 -26.51 -6.65
C PRO A 140 -21.84 -27.09 -8.08
N ASN A 141 -21.66 -26.23 -9.09
CA ASN A 141 -21.76 -26.62 -10.51
C ASN A 141 -20.41 -26.76 -11.22
N VAL A 142 -19.30 -26.82 -10.47
CA VAL A 142 -17.97 -26.95 -11.08
C VAL A 142 -17.67 -28.42 -11.40
N PRO A 143 -16.99 -28.73 -12.53
CA PRO A 143 -16.69 -30.12 -12.92
C PRO A 143 -15.88 -30.91 -11.88
N TYR A 144 -15.12 -30.20 -11.05
CA TYR A 144 -14.26 -30.75 -10.03
C TYR A 144 -14.90 -30.83 -8.64
N PHE A 145 -16.22 -30.60 -8.50
CA PHE A 145 -16.91 -30.55 -7.21
C PHE A 145 -16.64 -31.79 -6.33
N ASN A 146 -16.72 -32.99 -6.92
CA ASN A 146 -16.48 -34.26 -6.22
C ASN A 146 -15.01 -34.48 -5.84
N GLN A 147 -14.08 -33.72 -6.45
CA GLN A 147 -12.65 -33.84 -6.18
C GLN A 147 -12.20 -32.90 -5.05
N ILE A 148 -13.01 -31.91 -4.68
CA ILE A 148 -12.64 -30.88 -3.68
C ILE A 148 -12.22 -31.53 -2.35
N ASP A 149 -12.88 -32.61 -1.93
CA ASP A 149 -12.57 -33.28 -0.66
C ASP A 149 -11.30 -34.14 -0.73
N THR A 150 -10.86 -34.51 -1.94
CA THR A 150 -9.69 -35.39 -2.16
C THR A 150 -8.38 -34.63 -2.33
N TRP A 151 -8.44 -33.32 -2.54
CA TRP A 151 -7.26 -32.50 -2.76
C TRP A 151 -6.41 -32.34 -1.49
N ASP A 152 -5.09 -32.30 -1.66
CA ASP A 152 -4.22 -31.77 -0.61
C ASP A 152 -4.47 -30.27 -0.40
N ASP A 153 -4.03 -29.73 0.75
CA ASP A 153 -4.27 -28.33 1.08
C ASP A 153 -3.61 -27.37 0.09
N ALA A 154 -2.44 -27.72 -0.46
CA ALA A 154 -1.74 -26.91 -1.45
C ALA A 154 -2.58 -26.74 -2.74
N THR A 155 -3.11 -27.84 -3.27
CA THR A 155 -3.94 -27.84 -4.47
C THR A 155 -5.26 -27.13 -4.21
N PHE A 156 -5.88 -27.36 -3.05
CA PHE A 156 -7.09 -26.65 -2.66
C PHE A 156 -6.87 -25.13 -2.64
N LEU A 157 -5.82 -24.66 -1.97
CA LEU A 157 -5.53 -23.23 -1.83
C LEU A 157 -5.22 -22.56 -3.18
N ASP A 158 -4.49 -23.23 -4.08
CA ASP A 158 -4.22 -22.71 -5.44
C ASP A 158 -5.51 -22.66 -6.27
N LYS A 159 -6.36 -23.69 -6.19
CA LYS A 159 -7.66 -23.72 -6.88
C LYS A 159 -8.63 -22.66 -6.34
N ALA A 160 -8.56 -22.36 -5.05
CA ALA A 160 -9.28 -21.26 -4.42
C ALA A 160 -8.68 -19.88 -4.72
N ARG A 161 -7.53 -19.83 -5.42
CA ARG A 161 -6.75 -18.61 -5.72
C ARG A 161 -6.32 -17.83 -4.46
N ILE A 162 -6.16 -18.56 -3.35
CA ILE A 162 -5.67 -18.00 -2.08
C ILE A 162 -4.14 -18.04 -2.06
N THR A 163 -3.54 -19.07 -2.66
CA THR A 163 -2.10 -19.18 -2.91
C THR A 163 -1.80 -19.03 -4.40
N ILE A 164 -0.55 -18.68 -4.72
CA ILE A 164 -0.05 -18.58 -6.10
C ILE A 164 1.18 -19.47 -6.19
N ASP A 165 1.17 -20.44 -7.11
CA ASP A 165 2.23 -21.44 -7.28
C ASP A 165 2.62 -22.12 -5.96
N ARG A 166 1.63 -22.51 -5.15
CA ARG A 166 1.78 -23.09 -3.81
C ARG A 166 2.50 -22.19 -2.78
N LYS A 167 2.71 -20.91 -3.09
CA LYS A 167 3.29 -19.93 -2.15
C LYS A 167 2.19 -19.19 -1.40
N ILE A 168 2.43 -18.98 -0.12
CA ILE A 168 1.52 -18.26 0.78
C ILE A 168 1.49 -16.79 0.38
N THR A 169 0.29 -16.23 0.23
CA THR A 169 0.06 -14.80 0.02
C THR A 169 -0.27 -14.11 1.35
N ASN A 170 -0.20 -12.79 1.38
CA ASN A 170 -0.72 -12.02 2.53
C ASN A 170 -2.20 -12.35 2.82
N THR A 171 -3.03 -12.49 1.77
CA THR A 171 -4.43 -12.93 1.91
C THR A 171 -4.56 -14.29 2.58
N ALA A 172 -3.70 -15.25 2.22
CA ALA A 172 -3.73 -16.58 2.82
C ALA A 172 -3.47 -16.53 4.35
N LEU A 173 -2.48 -15.74 4.80
CA LEU A 173 -2.24 -15.56 6.23
C LEU A 173 -3.34 -14.77 6.93
N LEU A 174 -3.91 -13.74 6.29
CA LEU A 174 -5.00 -12.97 6.89
C LEU A 174 -6.24 -13.84 7.13
N LEU A 175 -6.64 -14.63 6.14
CA LEU A 175 -7.87 -15.40 6.21
C LEU A 175 -7.70 -16.71 6.98
N LEU A 176 -6.56 -17.38 6.81
CA LEU A 176 -6.34 -18.76 7.24
C LEU A 176 -5.10 -18.94 8.12
N GLY A 177 -4.31 -17.90 8.36
CA GLY A 177 -3.09 -17.98 9.15
C GLY A 177 -3.37 -18.14 10.64
N LYS A 178 -2.47 -18.85 11.33
CA LYS A 178 -2.47 -18.91 12.79
C LYS A 178 -2.17 -17.52 13.39
N PRO A 179 -2.65 -17.21 14.61
CA PRO A 179 -2.33 -15.96 15.28
C PRO A 179 -0.81 -15.68 15.37
N GLU A 180 0.00 -16.71 15.62
CA GLU A 180 1.46 -16.59 15.75
C GLU A 180 2.16 -16.31 14.41
N ALA A 181 1.53 -16.65 13.28
CA ALA A 181 2.08 -16.41 11.94
C ALA A 181 1.89 -14.96 11.46
N THR A 182 1.13 -14.14 12.19
CA THR A 182 0.88 -12.72 11.83
C THR A 182 2.15 -11.87 11.80
N HIS A 183 3.24 -12.31 12.44
CA HIS A 183 4.54 -11.64 12.37
C HIS A 183 5.08 -11.49 10.94
N TYR A 184 4.68 -12.36 10.01
CA TYR A 184 5.04 -12.24 8.59
C TYR A 184 4.38 -11.05 7.88
N LEU A 185 3.30 -10.49 8.44
CA LEU A 185 2.58 -9.36 7.88
C LEU A 185 3.15 -8.01 8.32
N LEU A 186 4.10 -8.00 9.26
CA LEU A 186 4.73 -6.77 9.75
C LEU A 186 5.37 -5.97 8.59
N PRO A 187 5.23 -4.64 8.57
CA PRO A 187 4.67 -3.78 9.63
C PRO A 187 3.13 -3.64 9.61
N ALA A 188 2.42 -4.29 8.69
CA ALA A 188 0.96 -4.25 8.67
C ALA A 188 0.38 -5.05 9.84
N VAL A 189 -0.59 -4.46 10.53
CA VAL A 189 -1.26 -5.08 11.68
C VAL A 189 -2.54 -5.77 11.20
N ALA A 190 -2.63 -7.08 11.45
CA ALA A 190 -3.79 -7.90 11.13
C ALA A 190 -4.65 -8.10 12.39
N GLU A 191 -5.46 -7.10 12.70
CA GLU A 191 -6.29 -7.09 13.90
C GLU A 191 -7.67 -6.44 13.66
N ILE A 192 -8.69 -6.98 14.32
CA ILE A 192 -10.04 -6.42 14.42
C ILE A 192 -10.25 -6.08 15.90
N THR A 193 -10.55 -4.82 16.17
CA THR A 193 -10.82 -4.33 17.53
C THR A 193 -12.31 -4.12 17.71
N TRP A 194 -12.90 -4.80 18.68
CA TRP A 194 -14.27 -4.57 19.12
C TRP A 194 -14.27 -3.81 20.45
N LYS A 195 -15.05 -2.73 20.50
CA LYS A 195 -15.22 -1.89 21.70
C LYS A 195 -16.71 -1.68 21.97
N LEU A 196 -17.15 -2.03 23.18
CA LEU A 196 -18.44 -1.64 23.74
C LEU A 196 -18.21 -0.43 24.65
N ASP A 197 -18.88 0.68 24.36
CA ASP A 197 -18.75 1.95 25.09
C ASP A 197 -20.14 2.45 25.50
N THR A 198 -20.84 1.63 26.30
CA THR A 198 -22.12 1.99 26.94
C THR A 198 -21.89 2.14 28.45
N GLU A 199 -22.93 1.97 29.27
CA GLU A 199 -22.78 1.87 30.73
C GLU A 199 -21.84 0.72 31.11
N GLU A 200 -21.85 -0.37 30.33
CA GLU A 200 -20.87 -1.44 30.39
C GLU A 200 -19.75 -1.18 29.38
N LYS A 201 -18.50 -1.26 29.84
CA LYS A 201 -17.32 -1.14 28.98
C LYS A 201 -16.69 -2.50 28.75
N ALA A 202 -16.52 -2.86 27.49
CA ALA A 202 -15.80 -4.06 27.09
C ALA A 202 -14.93 -3.78 25.87
N TYR A 203 -13.82 -4.50 25.78
CA TYR A 203 -12.83 -4.31 24.74
C TYR A 203 -12.14 -5.62 24.44
N GLU A 204 -12.07 -5.98 23.16
CA GLU A 204 -11.48 -7.25 22.73
C GLU A 204 -10.81 -7.09 21.38
N HIS A 205 -9.71 -7.82 21.25
CA HIS A 205 -8.86 -7.86 20.08
C HIS A 205 -8.96 -9.22 19.42
N PHE A 206 -9.21 -9.23 18.12
CA PHE A 206 -9.33 -10.44 17.32
C PHE A 206 -8.26 -10.41 16.23
N THR A 207 -7.52 -11.50 16.11
CA THR A 207 -6.42 -11.62 15.13
C THR A 207 -6.79 -12.64 14.04
N ALA A 208 -5.85 -12.95 13.14
CA ALA A 208 -6.00 -14.05 12.20
C ALA A 208 -6.20 -15.39 12.94
N PRO A 209 -6.97 -16.36 12.39
CA PRO A 209 -7.54 -16.38 11.04
C PRO A 209 -8.88 -15.63 10.94
N PHE A 210 -8.95 -14.61 10.07
CA PHE A 210 -10.15 -13.78 9.91
C PHE A 210 -11.36 -14.51 9.34
N LEU A 211 -11.16 -15.66 8.67
CA LEU A 211 -12.27 -16.49 8.25
C LEU A 211 -13.10 -17.00 9.44
N LEU A 212 -12.46 -17.25 10.59
CA LEU A 212 -13.14 -17.71 11.80
C LEU A 212 -13.50 -16.53 12.71
N THR A 213 -12.57 -15.60 12.92
CA THR A 213 -12.76 -14.53 13.91
C THR A 213 -13.84 -13.52 13.50
N THR A 214 -14.13 -13.35 12.20
CA THR A 214 -15.27 -12.52 11.76
C THR A 214 -16.61 -13.00 12.32
N THR A 215 -16.81 -14.32 12.45
CA THR A 215 -18.02 -14.87 13.06
C THR A 215 -18.04 -14.65 14.57
N GLN A 216 -16.89 -14.73 15.23
CA GLN A 216 -16.76 -14.43 16.67
C GLN A 216 -17.04 -12.96 16.96
N VAL A 217 -16.51 -12.05 16.15
CA VAL A 217 -16.79 -10.61 16.24
C VAL A 217 -18.29 -10.36 16.05
N MET A 218 -18.93 -10.99 15.07
CA MET A 218 -20.37 -10.85 14.85
C MET A 218 -21.20 -11.28 16.07
N GLN A 219 -20.77 -12.31 16.80
CA GLN A 219 -21.43 -12.73 18.05
C GLN A 219 -21.31 -11.70 19.18
N ARG A 220 -20.27 -10.85 19.16
CA ARG A 220 -20.10 -9.75 20.12
C ARG A 220 -20.95 -8.53 19.78
N ILE A 221 -21.30 -8.34 18.51
CA ILE A 221 -22.17 -7.25 18.06
C ILE A 221 -23.60 -7.56 18.48
N ARG A 222 -24.03 -7.01 19.62
CA ARG A 222 -25.44 -7.08 20.05
C ARG A 222 -26.27 -6.19 19.13
N ASN A 223 -27.25 -6.78 18.43
CA ASN A 223 -28.34 -5.99 17.85
C ASN A 223 -29.23 -5.52 19.00
N VAL A 224 -29.03 -4.29 19.47
CA VAL A 224 -30.02 -3.63 20.33
C VAL A 224 -31.20 -3.29 19.41
N GLN A 225 -32.29 -4.06 19.52
CA GLN A 225 -33.60 -3.67 19.00
C GLN A 225 -34.34 -2.86 20.06
#